data_AF-A0AAU1ZMI1-F1
#
_entry.id   AF-A0AAU1ZMI1-F1
#
_cell.length_a   1.000
_cell.length_b   1.000
_cell.length_c   1.000
_cell.angle_alpha   90.00
_cell.angle_beta   90.00
_cell.angle_gamma   90.00
#
_symmetry.space_group_name_H-M   'P 1'
#
loop_
_entity.id
_entity.type
_entity.pdbx_description
1 polymer ?
#
loop_
_entity_poly.entity_id
_entity_poly.type
_entity_poly.pdbx_seq_one_letter_code
_entity_poly.pdbx_strand_id
1 'polypeptide(L)'
;MKVDAGGRTVTTVTPAQAARELELRRDEFRLATQLGLVRTVPVGEGERRRVERGEIDRLKAAPDFPQGLRDRVRAVGTREAAGLLSVPPDRFTRLVRTGHLSPVRFYLNRYRAVVWLYLAAEVTEFARTNPALLTGRLPLDVRERLDAYEDSRPRNWRARRLALLLRATDDPWARAAAIASILDPVHLAEVVGDPYERAHLDRLRPPPPPGHPVSAAAREVADRLARADEPDEILWHRMSLALALDEARGDRPAPHPAEAPLLAPLPLKAPPPPMSRELSEPPELSDSLESVAAPESPSILALPDVRVLSARSTAEVVRGGGVPARSRLLDRILRRKARATPRGRRGKRPVSWP
;
A
#
# COMPACT_ATOMS: atom_id res chain seq x y z
N MET A 1 -15.67 -24.80 13.08
CA MET A 1 -16.52 -24.33 14.19
C MET A 1 -15.59 -23.89 15.29
N LYS A 2 -15.67 -22.64 15.72
CA LYS A 2 -15.04 -22.20 16.97
C LYS A 2 -16.19 -21.69 17.84
N VAL A 3 -16.23 -22.16 19.08
CA VAL A 3 -17.27 -21.83 20.06
C VAL A 3 -16.67 -20.76 20.96
N ASP A 4 -17.20 -19.54 20.90
CA ASP A 4 -16.82 -18.51 21.86
C ASP A 4 -17.58 -18.74 23.18
N ALA A 5 -17.00 -18.25 24.27
CA ALA A 5 -17.52 -18.30 25.65
C ALA A 5 -18.82 -17.47 25.79
N GLY A 6 -19.89 -17.98 25.18
CA GLY A 6 -21.17 -17.30 25.06
C GLY A 6 -22.12 -17.95 24.03
N GLY A 7 -22.05 -19.26 23.80
CA GLY A 7 -23.12 -20.06 23.20
C GLY A 7 -23.62 -19.71 21.79
N ARG A 8 -23.05 -18.72 21.09
CA ARG A 8 -23.36 -18.42 19.69
C ARG A 8 -22.26 -18.99 18.80
N THR A 9 -22.61 -20.03 18.04
CA THR A 9 -21.79 -20.51 16.94
C THR A 9 -21.70 -19.42 15.87
N VAL A 10 -20.58 -18.70 15.82
CA VAL A 10 -20.32 -17.73 14.76
C VAL A 10 -20.02 -18.51 13.48
N THR A 11 -21.00 -18.57 12.58
CA THR A 11 -20.83 -19.19 11.26
C THR A 11 -19.96 -18.28 10.41
N THR A 12 -18.77 -18.74 10.03
CA THR A 12 -17.83 -18.01 9.18
C THR A 12 -17.68 -18.66 7.82
N VAL A 13 -17.46 -17.84 6.80
CA VAL A 13 -17.26 -18.29 5.42
C VAL A 13 -15.96 -17.83 4.81
N THR A 14 -15.57 -18.53 3.75
CA THR A 14 -14.35 -18.22 3.01
C THR A 14 -14.50 -16.90 2.24
N PRO A 15 -13.41 -16.15 2.02
CA PRO A 15 -13.44 -14.92 1.24
C PRO A 15 -14.06 -15.07 -0.16
N ALA A 16 -13.82 -16.20 -0.83
CA ALA A 16 -14.38 -16.46 -2.16
C ALA A 16 -15.91 -16.62 -2.11
N GLN A 17 -16.43 -17.30 -1.09
CA GLN A 17 -17.86 -17.44 -0.89
C GLN A 17 -18.51 -16.10 -0.51
N ALA A 18 -17.87 -15.34 0.38
CA ALA A 18 -18.34 -14.00 0.76
C ALA A 18 -18.37 -13.05 -0.43
N ALA A 19 -17.34 -13.04 -1.28
CA ALA A 19 -17.30 -12.21 -2.49
C ALA A 19 -18.47 -12.52 -3.44
N ARG A 20 -18.79 -13.81 -3.63
CA ARG A 20 -19.94 -14.24 -4.43
C ARG A 20 -21.26 -13.75 -3.85
N GLU A 21 -21.47 -13.91 -2.55
CA GLU A 21 -22.72 -13.52 -1.89
C GLU A 21 -22.92 -12.02 -1.76
N LEU A 22 -21.82 -11.26 -1.69
CA LEU A 22 -21.83 -9.79 -1.75
C LEU A 22 -21.84 -9.26 -3.18
N GLU A 23 -21.87 -10.16 -4.17
CA GLU A 23 -21.79 -9.87 -5.60
C GLU A 23 -20.63 -8.93 -6.00
N LEU A 24 -19.47 -9.12 -5.37
CA LEU A 24 -18.24 -8.39 -5.65
C LEU A 24 -17.27 -9.24 -6.46
N ARG A 25 -16.55 -8.61 -7.38
CA ARG A 25 -15.38 -9.24 -8.01
C ARG A 25 -14.30 -9.47 -6.95
N ARG A 26 -13.36 -10.39 -7.23
CA ARG A 26 -12.26 -10.71 -6.30
C ARG A 26 -11.48 -9.48 -5.84
N ASP A 27 -11.15 -8.59 -6.78
CA ASP A 27 -10.40 -7.36 -6.48
C ASP A 27 -11.23 -6.33 -5.72
N GLU A 28 -12.52 -6.23 -6.03
CA GLU A 28 -13.48 -5.36 -5.33
C GLU A 28 -13.68 -5.82 -3.89
N PHE A 29 -13.82 -7.13 -3.66
CA PHE A 29 -13.92 -7.70 -2.32
C PHE A 29 -12.64 -7.47 -1.50
N ARG A 30 -11.47 -7.66 -2.12
CA ARG A 30 -10.18 -7.37 -1.47
C ARG A 30 -10.11 -5.89 -1.09
N LEU A 31 -10.51 -5.00 -1.99
CA LEU A 31 -10.56 -3.57 -1.72
C LEU A 31 -11.58 -3.22 -0.61
N ALA A 32 -12.75 -3.84 -0.62
CA ALA A 32 -13.77 -3.68 0.43
C ALA A 32 -13.23 -4.04 1.82
N THR A 33 -12.47 -5.13 1.89
CA THR A 33 -11.82 -5.58 3.13
C THR A 33 -10.76 -4.58 3.57
N GLN A 34 -9.90 -4.12 2.65
CA GLN A 34 -8.86 -3.14 2.94
C GLN A 34 -9.43 -1.83 3.46
N LEU A 35 -10.51 -1.33 2.84
CA LEU A 35 -11.20 -0.11 3.25
C LEU A 35 -12.02 -0.28 4.56
N GLY A 36 -12.11 -1.49 5.11
CA GLY A 36 -12.90 -1.79 6.31
C GLY A 36 -14.42 -1.79 6.08
N LEU A 37 -14.87 -1.85 4.82
CA LEU A 37 -16.28 -1.95 4.47
C LEU A 37 -16.84 -3.35 4.75
N VAL A 38 -16.00 -4.37 4.56
CA VAL A 38 -16.28 -5.77 4.92
C VAL A 38 -15.38 -6.14 6.08
N ARG A 39 -15.98 -6.45 7.23
CA ARG A 39 -15.24 -6.90 8.41
C ARG A 39 -14.81 -8.36 8.26
N THR A 40 -13.59 -8.65 8.67
CA THR A 40 -13.03 -10.01 8.64
C THR A 40 -12.45 -10.41 9.98
N VAL A 41 -12.52 -11.70 10.28
CA VAL A 41 -12.00 -12.30 11.52
C VAL A 41 -10.83 -13.23 11.20
N PRO A 42 -9.75 -13.21 11.99
CA PRO A 42 -8.66 -14.17 11.84
C PRO A 42 -9.14 -15.58 12.19
N VAL A 43 -8.68 -16.60 11.46
CA VAL A 43 -9.02 -18.00 11.71
C VAL A 43 -7.75 -18.84 11.78
N GLY A 44 -7.45 -19.34 12.98
CA GLY A 44 -6.24 -20.13 13.28
C GLY A 44 -5.01 -19.25 13.55
N GLU A 45 -3.85 -19.88 13.65
CA GLU A 45 -2.55 -19.21 13.73
C GLU A 45 -2.09 -18.86 12.30
N GLY A 46 -2.52 -17.71 11.76
CA GLY A 46 -2.06 -17.22 10.45
C GLY A 46 -2.94 -16.15 9.79
N GLU A 47 -2.55 -15.72 8.58
CA GLU A 47 -3.22 -14.66 7.79
C GLU A 47 -4.60 -15.03 7.20
N ARG A 48 -5.10 -16.24 7.50
CA ARG A 48 -6.36 -16.73 6.92
C ARG A 48 -7.55 -16.03 7.57
N ARG A 49 -7.99 -14.95 6.93
CA ARG A 49 -9.16 -14.17 7.34
C ARG A 49 -10.46 -14.72 6.72
N ARG A 50 -11.51 -14.80 7.53
CA ARG A 50 -12.86 -15.20 7.12
C ARG A 50 -13.86 -14.07 7.35
N VAL A 51 -15.02 -14.17 6.72
CA VAL A 51 -16.14 -13.24 6.93
C VAL A 51 -17.20 -13.95 7.76
N GLU A 52 -17.73 -13.26 8.76
CA GLU A 52 -18.86 -13.77 9.54
C GLU A 52 -20.15 -13.70 8.71
N ARG A 53 -21.05 -14.68 8.88
CA ARG A 53 -22.34 -14.66 8.19
C ARG A 53 -23.17 -13.42 8.52
N GLY A 54 -23.19 -13.01 9.80
CA GLY A 54 -23.89 -11.79 10.21
C GLY A 54 -23.38 -10.52 9.54
N GLU A 55 -22.09 -10.46 9.16
CA GLU A 55 -21.56 -9.34 8.39
C GLU A 55 -22.09 -9.32 6.95
N ILE A 56 -22.22 -10.48 6.32
CA ILE A 56 -22.82 -10.60 4.98
C ILE A 56 -24.29 -10.20 5.05
N ASP A 57 -25.03 -10.70 6.03
CA ASP A 57 -26.45 -10.38 6.20
C ASP A 57 -26.66 -8.89 6.46
N ARG A 58 -25.80 -8.25 7.28
CA ARG A 58 -25.81 -6.80 7.50
C ARG A 58 -25.64 -6.02 6.20
N LEU A 59 -24.69 -6.42 5.35
CA LEU A 59 -24.43 -5.75 4.08
C LEU A 59 -25.55 -5.98 3.07
N LYS A 60 -26.16 -7.17 3.05
CA LYS A 60 -27.30 -7.50 2.20
C LYS A 60 -28.60 -6.82 2.63
N ALA A 61 -28.75 -6.52 3.92
CA ALA A 61 -29.90 -5.80 4.45
C ALA A 61 -29.90 -4.30 4.13
N ALA A 62 -28.81 -3.76 3.57
CA ALA A 62 -28.77 -2.36 3.16
C ALA A 62 -29.72 -2.12 1.97
N PRO A 63 -30.50 -1.03 1.94
CA PRO A 63 -31.52 -0.79 0.91
C PRO A 63 -30.94 -0.56 -0.49
N ASP A 64 -29.66 -0.18 -0.57
CA ASP A 64 -28.91 0.06 -1.79
C ASP A 64 -28.10 -1.18 -2.24
N PHE A 65 -28.25 -2.33 -1.59
CA PHE A 65 -27.52 -3.55 -1.95
C PHE A 65 -28.01 -4.13 -3.30
N PRO A 66 -27.09 -4.58 -4.18
CA PRO A 66 -25.62 -4.60 -4.05
C PRO A 66 -24.94 -3.31 -4.55
N GLN A 67 -25.68 -2.43 -5.23
CA GLN A 67 -25.11 -1.31 -5.98
C GLN A 67 -24.35 -0.32 -5.11
N GLY A 68 -24.88 0.06 -3.96
CA GLY A 68 -24.20 0.99 -3.04
C GLY A 68 -22.92 0.41 -2.42
N LEU A 69 -22.83 -0.92 -2.26
CA LEU A 69 -21.56 -1.56 -1.89
C LEU A 69 -20.56 -1.49 -3.04
N ARG A 70 -20.99 -1.80 -4.27
CA ARG A 70 -20.14 -1.70 -5.48
C ARG A 70 -19.63 -0.29 -5.71
N ASP A 71 -20.47 0.73 -5.54
CA ASP A 71 -20.10 2.13 -5.75
C ASP A 71 -19.02 2.59 -4.76
N ARG A 72 -19.07 2.11 -3.51
CA ARG A 72 -18.04 2.41 -2.50
C ARG A 72 -16.69 1.77 -2.77
N VAL A 73 -16.63 0.67 -3.53
CA VAL A 73 -15.38 -0.01 -3.91
C VAL A 73 -15.00 0.19 -5.37
N ARG A 74 -15.80 0.93 -6.14
CA ARG A 74 -15.56 1.19 -7.55
C ARG A 74 -14.32 2.06 -7.70
N ALA A 75 -13.26 1.46 -8.25
CA ALA A 75 -12.01 2.14 -8.51
C ALA A 75 -11.86 2.48 -10.01
N VAL A 76 -11.81 3.78 -10.30
CA VAL A 76 -11.88 4.38 -11.64
C VAL A 76 -10.55 4.99 -12.07
N GLY A 77 -10.28 5.01 -13.38
CA GLY A 77 -9.10 5.65 -13.95
C GLY A 77 -9.25 7.17 -14.11
N THR A 78 -8.17 7.86 -14.47
CA THR A 78 -8.12 9.33 -14.64
C THR A 78 -9.25 9.88 -15.52
N ARG A 79 -9.52 9.25 -16.67
CA ARG A 79 -10.53 9.74 -17.63
C ARG A 79 -11.94 9.67 -17.04
N GLU A 80 -12.27 8.51 -16.46
CA GLU A 80 -13.57 8.26 -15.85
C GLU A 80 -13.77 9.12 -14.60
N ALA A 81 -12.74 9.28 -13.77
CA ALA A 81 -12.76 10.17 -12.62
C ALA A 81 -12.96 11.64 -13.02
N ALA A 82 -12.31 12.11 -14.08
CA ALA A 82 -12.54 13.45 -14.61
C ALA A 82 -13.97 13.64 -15.11
N GLY A 83 -14.56 12.61 -15.73
CA GLY A 83 -15.97 12.58 -16.12
C GLY A 83 -16.91 12.71 -14.92
N LEU A 84 -16.65 12.01 -13.82
CA LEU A 84 -17.43 12.14 -12.57
C LEU A 84 -17.40 13.57 -11.99
N LEU A 85 -16.30 14.29 -12.17
CA LEU A 85 -16.19 15.70 -11.75
C LEU A 85 -16.70 16.70 -12.80
N SER A 86 -17.06 16.24 -14.00
CA SER A 86 -17.34 17.11 -15.15
C SER A 86 -16.20 18.11 -15.48
N VAL A 87 -14.94 17.64 -15.39
CA VAL A 87 -13.75 18.46 -15.70
C VAL A 87 -12.90 17.83 -16.80
N PRO A 88 -12.06 18.61 -17.49
CA PRO A 88 -11.08 18.05 -18.42
C PRO A 88 -10.08 17.10 -17.71
N PRO A 89 -9.62 16.01 -18.36
CA PRO A 89 -8.66 15.08 -17.76
C PRO A 89 -7.35 15.72 -17.29
N ASP A 90 -6.89 16.78 -17.97
CA ASP A 90 -5.71 17.56 -17.54
C ASP A 90 -5.94 18.22 -16.17
N ARG A 91 -7.12 18.82 -15.96
CA ARG A 91 -7.47 19.43 -14.68
C ARG A 91 -7.51 18.40 -13.56
N PHE A 92 -8.15 17.26 -13.80
CA PHE A 92 -8.15 16.16 -12.83
C PHE A 92 -6.71 15.73 -12.48
N THR A 93 -5.86 15.58 -13.51
CA THR A 93 -4.46 15.19 -13.34
C THR A 93 -3.68 16.19 -12.47
N ARG A 94 -3.90 17.50 -12.67
CA ARG A 94 -3.30 18.55 -11.83
C ARG A 94 -3.72 18.46 -10.37
N LEU A 95 -5.00 18.17 -10.10
CA LEU A 95 -5.53 18.03 -8.75
C LEU A 95 -4.95 16.81 -8.01
N VAL A 96 -4.86 15.66 -8.69
CA VAL A 96 -4.28 14.44 -8.08
C VAL A 96 -2.77 14.55 -7.87
N ARG A 97 -2.03 15.17 -8.79
CA ARG A 97 -0.58 15.42 -8.64
C ARG A 97 -0.26 16.31 -7.45
N THR A 98 -1.14 17.25 -7.15
CA THR A 98 -1.03 18.12 -5.97
C THR A 98 -1.67 17.53 -4.72
N GLY A 99 -2.10 16.26 -4.77
CA GLY A 99 -2.52 15.51 -3.58
C GLY A 99 -3.94 15.78 -3.08
N HIS A 100 -4.79 16.44 -3.87
CA HIS A 100 -6.20 16.67 -3.50
C HIS A 100 -7.02 15.37 -3.46
N LEU A 101 -6.59 14.38 -4.23
CA LEU A 101 -7.17 13.04 -4.28
C LEU A 101 -6.05 12.03 -4.25
N SER A 102 -6.19 11.00 -3.41
CA SER A 102 -5.18 9.97 -3.23
C SER A 102 -5.55 8.72 -4.03
N PRO A 103 -4.64 8.15 -4.85
CA PRO A 103 -4.90 6.89 -5.51
C PRO A 103 -5.16 5.78 -4.49
N VAL A 104 -6.05 4.85 -4.82
CA VAL A 104 -6.34 3.67 -3.98
C VAL A 104 -5.55 2.45 -4.43
N ARG A 105 -5.27 2.33 -5.73
CA ARG A 105 -4.45 1.27 -6.33
C ARG A 105 -3.81 1.78 -7.60
N PHE A 106 -2.88 1.01 -8.13
CA PHE A 106 -2.31 1.25 -9.45
C PHE A 106 -2.17 -0.07 -10.21
N TYR A 107 -1.98 0.01 -11.51
CA TYR A 107 -1.45 -1.07 -12.31
C TYR A 107 -0.41 -0.52 -13.29
N LEU A 108 0.47 -1.38 -13.79
CA LEU A 108 1.37 -1.02 -14.88
C LEU A 108 0.73 -1.44 -16.19
N ASN A 109 0.69 -0.53 -17.17
CA ASN A 109 0.24 -0.87 -18.51
C ASN A 109 1.28 -1.74 -19.26
N ARG A 110 0.97 -2.15 -20.50
CA ARG A 110 1.91 -2.94 -21.32
C ARG A 110 3.26 -2.25 -21.56
N TYR A 111 3.30 -0.93 -21.42
CA TYR A 111 4.48 -0.08 -21.57
C TYR A 111 5.16 0.24 -20.24
N ARG A 112 4.75 -0.41 -19.14
CA ARG A 112 5.25 -0.21 -17.78
C ARG A 112 4.97 1.18 -17.18
N ALA A 113 4.09 1.98 -17.79
CA ALA A 113 3.64 3.23 -17.19
C ALA A 113 2.63 2.96 -16.08
N VAL A 114 2.75 3.72 -14.99
CA VAL A 114 1.85 3.63 -13.83
C VAL A 114 0.49 4.25 -14.19
N VAL A 115 -0.56 3.44 -14.08
CA VAL A 115 -1.95 3.90 -14.16
C VAL A 115 -2.56 3.90 -12.78
N TRP A 116 -2.87 5.10 -12.31
CA TRP A 116 -3.51 5.33 -11.00
C TRP A 116 -5.02 5.13 -11.08
N LEU A 117 -5.56 4.48 -10.06
CA LEU A 117 -6.99 4.29 -9.87
C LEU A 117 -7.44 4.97 -8.58
N TYR A 118 -8.62 5.60 -8.63
CA TYR A 118 -9.20 6.41 -7.55
C TYR A 118 -10.56 5.85 -7.18
N LEU A 119 -10.97 6.00 -5.92
CA LEU A 119 -12.33 5.60 -5.52
C LEU A 119 -13.35 6.56 -6.10
N ALA A 120 -14.33 6.05 -6.83
CA ALA A 120 -15.40 6.85 -7.42
C ALA A 120 -16.14 7.65 -6.35
N ALA A 121 -16.44 7.04 -5.20
CA ALA A 121 -17.08 7.70 -4.07
C ALA A 121 -16.27 8.90 -3.55
N GLU A 122 -14.94 8.81 -3.47
CA GLU A 122 -14.09 9.91 -3.02
C GLU A 122 -14.00 11.03 -4.05
N VAL A 123 -14.01 10.68 -5.34
CA VAL A 123 -14.04 11.65 -6.43
C VAL A 123 -15.36 12.44 -6.39
N THR A 124 -16.50 11.76 -6.29
CA THR A 124 -17.81 12.43 -6.20
C THR A 124 -17.93 13.29 -4.95
N GLU A 125 -17.47 12.80 -3.80
CA GLU A 125 -17.45 13.57 -2.55
C GLU A 125 -16.52 14.79 -2.64
N PHE A 126 -15.39 14.66 -3.34
CA PHE A 126 -14.49 15.79 -3.61
C PHE A 126 -15.17 16.88 -4.43
N ALA A 127 -15.97 16.53 -5.45
CA ALA A 127 -16.74 17.52 -6.22
C ALA A 127 -17.68 18.34 -5.32
N ARG A 128 -18.36 17.65 -4.39
CA ARG A 128 -19.33 18.25 -3.47
C ARG A 128 -18.66 19.17 -2.45
N THR A 129 -17.48 18.80 -1.98
CA THR A 129 -16.77 19.51 -0.91
C THR A 129 -15.85 20.62 -1.42
N ASN A 130 -15.35 20.51 -2.66
CA ASN A 130 -14.38 21.43 -3.24
C ASN A 130 -14.79 21.93 -4.64
N PRO A 131 -16.01 22.47 -4.83
CA PRO A 131 -16.49 22.90 -6.15
C PRO A 131 -15.61 23.99 -6.78
N ALA A 132 -15.02 24.88 -5.95
CA ALA A 132 -14.12 25.94 -6.42
C ALA A 132 -12.85 25.41 -7.11
N LEU A 133 -12.43 24.17 -6.81
CA LEU A 133 -11.28 23.54 -7.47
C LEU A 133 -11.65 22.91 -8.81
N LEU A 134 -12.93 22.81 -9.17
CA LEU A 134 -13.39 22.19 -10.41
C LEU A 134 -13.51 23.18 -11.56
N THR A 135 -13.70 24.46 -11.27
CA THR A 135 -13.93 25.52 -12.26
C THR A 135 -12.89 26.64 -12.19
N GLY A 136 -12.82 27.47 -13.23
CA GLY A 136 -11.97 28.66 -13.24
C GLY A 136 -10.47 28.38 -13.10
N ARG A 137 -9.72 29.36 -12.59
CA ARG A 137 -8.27 29.27 -12.40
C ARG A 137 -7.96 28.48 -11.13
N LEU A 138 -7.00 27.55 -11.20
CA LEU A 138 -6.49 26.85 -10.02
C LEU A 138 -5.83 27.84 -9.04
N PRO A 139 -5.98 27.62 -7.72
CA PRO A 139 -5.30 28.41 -6.68
C PRO A 139 -3.79 28.52 -6.91
N LEU A 140 -3.18 29.58 -6.36
CA LEU A 140 -1.76 29.88 -6.59
C LEU A 140 -0.85 28.76 -6.08
N ASP A 141 -1.10 28.26 -4.88
CA ASP A 141 -0.37 27.16 -4.25
C ASP A 141 -0.40 25.89 -5.12
N VAL A 142 -1.55 25.57 -5.71
CA VAL A 142 -1.69 24.43 -6.62
C VAL A 142 -0.86 24.64 -7.89
N ARG A 143 -0.82 25.86 -8.42
CA ARG A 143 -0.05 26.18 -9.62
C ARG A 143 1.46 26.15 -9.36
N GLU A 144 1.92 26.75 -8.27
CA GLU A 144 3.34 26.76 -7.89
C GLU A 144 3.90 25.34 -7.71
N ARG A 145 3.14 24.44 -7.09
CA ARG A 145 3.52 23.03 -6.93
C ARG A 145 3.59 22.28 -8.26
N LEU A 146 2.70 22.61 -9.20
CA LEU A 146 2.73 22.03 -10.55
C LEU A 146 3.93 22.57 -11.35
N ASP A 147 4.26 23.85 -11.19
CA ASP A 147 5.42 24.49 -11.83
C ASP A 147 6.74 23.93 -11.27
N ALA A 148 6.76 23.50 -10.01
CA ALA A 148 7.84 22.72 -9.40
C ALA A 148 7.86 21.23 -9.82
N TYR A 149 6.98 20.82 -10.74
CA TYR A 149 6.83 19.45 -11.22
C TYR A 149 6.49 18.40 -10.14
N GLU A 150 5.96 18.83 -8.99
CA GLU A 150 5.61 17.90 -7.90
C GLU A 150 4.57 16.85 -8.35
N ASP A 151 4.71 15.65 -7.81
CA ASP A 151 3.73 14.58 -7.95
C ASP A 151 3.57 13.82 -6.63
N SER A 152 2.56 14.20 -5.85
CA SER A 152 2.24 13.58 -4.57
C SER A 152 1.52 12.23 -4.70
N ARG A 153 1.19 11.75 -5.91
CA ARG A 153 0.43 10.50 -6.08
C ARG A 153 1.15 9.28 -5.48
N PRO A 154 2.45 9.04 -5.73
CA PRO A 154 3.18 7.92 -5.10
C PRO A 154 3.15 8.00 -3.57
N ARG A 155 3.56 9.15 -3.01
CA ARG A 155 3.58 9.41 -1.57
C ARG A 155 2.22 9.21 -0.92
N ASN A 156 1.17 9.80 -1.49
CA ASN A 156 -0.18 9.70 -0.95
C ASN A 156 -0.73 8.26 -1.03
N TRP A 157 -0.41 7.52 -2.10
CA TRP A 157 -0.75 6.12 -2.21
C TRP A 157 -0.03 5.27 -1.15
N ARG A 158 1.28 5.49 -0.93
CA ARG A 158 2.05 4.82 0.14
C ARG A 158 1.48 5.13 1.52
N ALA A 159 1.20 6.39 1.81
CA ALA A 159 0.61 6.83 3.08
C ALA A 159 -0.77 6.17 3.31
N ARG A 160 -1.63 6.14 2.28
CA ARG A 160 -2.91 5.43 2.32
C ARG A 160 -2.71 3.94 2.59
N ARG A 161 -1.82 3.28 1.84
CA ARG A 161 -1.53 1.85 2.02
C ARG A 161 -1.06 1.57 3.45
N LEU A 162 -0.13 2.35 3.96
CA LEU A 162 0.36 2.21 5.32
C LEU A 162 -0.79 2.32 6.34
N ALA A 163 -1.63 3.34 6.21
CA ALA A 163 -2.78 3.52 7.10
C ALA A 163 -3.73 2.31 7.09
N LEU A 164 -3.94 1.67 5.93
CA LEU A 164 -4.77 0.46 5.84
C LEU A 164 -4.08 -0.75 6.50
N LEU A 165 -2.76 -0.89 6.34
CA LEU A 165 -1.98 -1.96 7.00
C LEU A 165 -1.98 -1.80 8.52
N LEU A 166 -1.76 -0.58 9.01
CA LEU A 166 -1.73 -0.29 10.45
C LEU A 166 -3.09 -0.51 11.12
N ARG A 167 -4.20 -0.28 10.40
CA ARG A 167 -5.56 -0.59 10.89
C ARG A 167 -5.88 -2.08 10.91
N ALA A 168 -5.14 -2.89 10.14
CA ALA A 168 -5.41 -4.31 9.99
C ALA A 168 -4.68 -5.18 11.03
N THR A 169 -3.84 -4.58 11.88
CA THR A 169 -3.03 -5.28 12.87
C THR A 169 -2.98 -4.54 14.20
N ASP A 170 -3.19 -5.29 15.28
CA ASP A 170 -2.92 -4.82 16.64
C ASP A 170 -1.54 -5.28 17.14
N ASP A 171 -0.90 -6.22 16.42
CA ASP A 171 0.41 -6.77 16.76
C ASP A 171 1.52 -5.71 16.56
N PRO A 172 2.29 -5.37 17.62
CA PRO A 172 3.36 -4.35 17.54
C PRO A 172 4.46 -4.67 16.53
N TRP A 173 4.84 -5.94 16.42
CA TRP A 173 5.86 -6.37 15.45
C TRP A 173 5.37 -6.29 14.00
N ALA A 174 4.13 -6.68 13.72
CA ALA A 174 3.52 -6.49 12.41
C ALA A 174 3.33 -5.00 12.06
N ARG A 175 3.06 -4.14 13.05
CA ARG A 175 3.03 -2.68 12.89
C ARG A 175 4.39 -2.15 12.45
N ALA A 176 5.46 -2.53 13.15
CA ALA A 176 6.83 -2.18 12.80
C ALA A 176 7.20 -2.70 11.39
N ALA A 177 6.82 -3.94 11.06
CA ALA A 177 7.05 -4.53 9.74
C ALA A 177 6.33 -3.79 8.61
N ALA A 178 5.10 -3.31 8.86
CA ALA A 178 4.37 -2.48 7.90
C ALA A 178 5.09 -1.16 7.60
N ILE A 179 5.62 -0.49 8.63
CA ILE A 179 6.41 0.75 8.45
C ILE A 179 7.74 0.45 7.75
N ALA A 180 8.45 -0.59 8.19
CA ALA A 180 9.72 -1.03 7.61
C ALA A 180 9.59 -1.34 6.10
N SER A 181 8.43 -1.85 5.66
CA SER A 181 8.20 -2.22 4.26
C SER A 181 8.27 -1.07 3.25
N ILE A 182 8.18 0.18 3.73
CA ILE A 182 8.26 1.42 2.93
C ILE A 182 9.70 1.91 2.82
N LEU A 183 10.58 1.53 3.74
CA LEU A 183 11.97 1.95 3.71
C LEU A 183 12.77 1.09 2.74
N ASP A 184 13.75 1.72 2.08
CA ASP A 184 14.78 0.97 1.37
C ASP A 184 15.62 0.14 2.37
N PRO A 185 16.09 -1.07 2.00
CA PRO A 185 16.89 -1.91 2.90
C PRO A 185 18.10 -1.20 3.52
N VAL A 186 18.71 -0.22 2.83
CA VAL A 186 19.81 0.58 3.38
C VAL A 186 19.33 1.40 4.59
N HIS A 187 18.25 2.16 4.44
CA HIS A 187 17.68 2.95 5.53
C HIS A 187 17.11 2.08 6.65
N LEU A 188 16.60 0.89 6.31
CA LEU A 188 16.14 -0.08 7.29
C LEU A 188 17.30 -0.57 8.17
N ALA A 189 18.44 -0.92 7.57
CA ALA A 189 19.62 -1.38 8.30
C ALA A 189 20.24 -0.29 9.20
N GLU A 190 20.10 0.99 8.84
CA GLU A 190 20.52 2.11 9.69
C GLU A 190 19.66 2.27 10.94
N VAL A 191 18.37 1.93 10.87
CA VAL A 191 17.45 2.03 12.02
C VAL A 191 17.47 0.75 12.85
N VAL A 192 17.61 -0.42 12.21
CA VAL A 192 17.55 -1.74 12.84
C VAL A 192 18.91 -2.40 12.76
N GLY A 193 19.74 -2.15 13.77
CA GLY A 193 21.09 -2.71 13.86
C GLY A 193 21.10 -4.24 14.05
N ASP A 194 20.11 -4.78 14.76
CA ASP A 194 20.03 -6.22 15.03
C ASP A 194 19.60 -7.02 13.77
N PRO A 195 20.43 -7.95 13.27
CA PRO A 195 20.06 -8.82 12.15
C PRO A 195 18.83 -9.71 12.43
N TYR A 196 18.57 -10.13 13.68
CA TYR A 196 17.44 -11.00 14.01
C TYR A 196 16.13 -10.23 13.99
N GLU A 197 16.11 -9.01 14.50
CA GLU A 197 14.97 -8.10 14.33
C GLU A 197 14.68 -7.85 12.85
N ARG A 198 15.72 -7.58 12.04
CA ARG A 198 15.54 -7.42 10.58
C ARG A 198 14.94 -8.66 9.93
N ALA A 199 15.42 -9.85 10.27
CA ALA A 199 14.88 -11.10 9.77
C ALA A 199 13.45 -11.37 10.25
N HIS A 200 13.09 -10.89 11.45
CA HIS A 200 11.72 -11.00 11.97
C HIS A 200 10.77 -10.05 11.25
N LEU A 201 11.18 -8.80 11.02
CA LEU A 201 10.43 -7.81 10.25
C LEU A 201 10.19 -8.27 8.81
N ASP A 202 11.18 -8.88 8.17
CA ASP A 202 11.03 -9.41 6.81
C ASP A 202 10.03 -10.58 6.75
N ARG A 203 10.04 -11.46 7.76
CA ARG A 203 9.02 -12.53 7.91
C ARG A 203 7.61 -12.00 8.09
N LEU A 204 7.44 -10.87 8.76
CA LEU A 204 6.16 -10.21 8.99
C LEU A 204 5.81 -9.17 7.91
N ARG A 205 6.60 -9.10 6.83
CA ARG A 205 6.44 -8.08 5.81
C ARG A 205 5.05 -8.20 5.16
N PRO A 206 4.31 -7.09 5.05
CA PRO A 206 2.99 -7.12 4.44
C PRO A 206 3.06 -7.60 2.98
N PRO A 207 2.03 -8.30 2.49
CA PRO A 207 2.01 -8.79 1.13
C PRO A 207 2.10 -7.63 0.11
N PRO A 208 2.62 -7.89 -1.10
CA PRO A 208 2.69 -6.90 -2.16
C PRO A 208 1.29 -6.35 -2.50
N PRO A 209 1.20 -5.12 -3.02
CA PRO A 209 -0.08 -4.50 -3.29
C PRO A 209 -0.84 -5.28 -4.37
N PRO A 210 -2.18 -5.23 -4.39
CA PRO A 210 -2.97 -5.87 -5.45
C PRO A 210 -2.59 -5.31 -6.83
N GLY A 211 -2.55 -6.17 -7.85
CA GLY A 211 -2.11 -5.77 -9.19
C GLY A 211 -0.60 -5.75 -9.38
N HIS A 212 0.16 -6.30 -8.41
CA HIS A 212 1.59 -6.42 -8.51
C HIS A 212 1.99 -7.23 -9.77
N PRO A 213 2.88 -6.71 -10.65
CA PRO A 213 3.17 -7.35 -11.92
C PRO A 213 3.87 -8.71 -11.80
N VAL A 214 3.63 -9.56 -12.80
CA VAL A 214 4.24 -10.90 -12.91
C VAL A 214 5.66 -10.84 -13.49
N SER A 215 5.91 -9.95 -14.46
CA SER A 215 7.24 -9.81 -15.07
C SER A 215 8.23 -9.10 -14.14
N ALA A 216 9.49 -9.54 -14.17
CA ALA A 216 10.54 -9.03 -13.27
C ALA A 216 10.76 -7.51 -13.42
N ALA A 217 10.82 -6.99 -14.65
CA ALA A 217 10.99 -5.57 -14.89
C ALA A 217 9.80 -4.73 -14.37
N ALA A 218 8.59 -5.25 -14.44
CA ALA A 218 7.41 -4.55 -13.94
C ALA A 218 7.32 -4.63 -12.40
N ARG A 219 7.81 -5.73 -11.80
CA ARG A 219 8.01 -5.88 -10.36
C ARG A 219 8.96 -4.82 -9.81
N GLU A 220 10.10 -4.59 -10.45
CA GLU A 220 11.05 -3.56 -10.01
C GLU A 220 10.43 -2.16 -9.94
N VAL A 221 9.63 -1.78 -10.94
CA VAL A 221 8.91 -0.49 -10.94
C VAL A 221 7.90 -0.42 -9.80
N ALA A 222 7.15 -1.50 -9.55
CA ALA A 222 6.18 -1.57 -8.46
C ALA A 222 6.86 -1.52 -7.07
N ASP A 223 8.00 -2.20 -6.91
CA ASP A 223 8.79 -2.20 -5.68
C ASP A 223 9.38 -0.82 -5.40
N ARG A 224 9.90 -0.14 -6.42
CA ARG A 224 10.39 1.24 -6.30
C ARG A 224 9.27 2.19 -5.89
N LEU A 225 8.09 2.05 -6.50
CA LEU A 225 6.92 2.85 -6.17
C LEU A 225 6.44 2.62 -4.72
N ALA A 226 6.58 1.39 -4.21
CA ALA A 226 6.24 1.00 -2.84
C ALA A 226 7.18 1.57 -1.78
N ARG A 227 8.40 1.97 -2.15
CA ARG A 227 9.38 2.55 -1.23
C ARG A 227 9.30 4.06 -1.20
N ALA A 228 9.63 4.65 -0.06
CA ALA A 228 9.82 6.09 0.08
C ALA A 228 11.10 6.52 -0.64
N ASP A 229 11.01 7.62 -1.38
CA ASP A 229 12.08 8.21 -2.18
C ASP A 229 12.40 9.65 -1.75
N GLU A 230 11.44 10.37 -1.21
CA GLU A 230 11.61 11.75 -0.73
C GLU A 230 12.33 11.77 0.64
N PRO A 231 13.37 12.60 0.84
CA PRO A 231 14.14 12.62 2.09
C PRO A 231 13.32 12.89 3.36
N ASP A 232 12.31 13.75 3.27
CA ASP A 232 11.40 14.05 4.39
C ASP A 232 10.46 12.86 4.69
N GLU A 233 9.98 12.16 3.66
CA GLU A 233 9.19 10.93 3.79
C GLU A 233 10.03 9.81 4.44
N ILE A 234 11.27 9.63 3.99
CA ILE A 234 12.22 8.67 4.55
C ILE A 234 12.48 8.99 6.03
N LEU A 235 12.81 10.24 6.36
CA LEU A 235 13.07 10.66 7.74
C LEU A 235 11.86 10.40 8.64
N TRP A 236 10.65 10.74 8.18
CA TRP A 236 9.42 10.49 8.92
C TRP A 236 9.22 8.99 9.21
N HIS A 237 9.42 8.13 8.22
CA HIS A 237 9.27 6.68 8.40
C HIS A 237 10.37 6.07 9.26
N ARG A 238 11.61 6.56 9.19
CA ARG A 238 12.70 6.14 10.11
C ARG A 238 12.36 6.44 11.56
N MET A 239 11.87 7.65 11.84
CA MET A 239 11.42 8.03 13.19
C MET A 239 10.22 7.19 13.65
N SER A 240 9.26 6.97 12.76
CA SER A 240 8.07 6.15 13.05
C SER A 240 8.45 4.69 13.34
N LEU A 241 9.43 4.14 12.61
CA LEU A 241 9.92 2.79 12.79
C LEU A 241 10.65 2.64 14.13
N ALA A 242 11.51 3.59 14.51
CA ALA A 242 12.19 3.55 15.80
C ALA A 242 11.19 3.49 16.96
N LEU A 243 10.16 4.33 16.94
CA LEU A 243 9.10 4.31 17.96
C LEU A 243 8.31 2.99 17.97
N ALA A 244 7.98 2.45 16.81
CA ALA A 244 7.26 1.18 16.69
C ALA A 244 8.11 -0.01 17.17
N LEU A 245 9.43 0.03 17.00
CA LEU A 245 10.35 -0.99 17.51
C LEU A 245 10.47 -0.93 19.02
N ASP A 246 10.53 0.26 19.61
CA ASP A 246 10.56 0.41 21.06
C ASP A 246 9.27 -0.15 21.70
N GLU A 247 8.11 0.10 21.08
CA GLU A 247 6.84 -0.51 21.49
C GLU A 247 6.87 -2.04 21.32
N ALA A 248 7.36 -2.55 20.19
CA ALA A 248 7.40 -3.97 19.91
C ALA A 248 8.34 -4.75 20.84
N ARG A 249 9.52 -4.19 21.14
CA ARG A 249 10.48 -4.75 22.11
C ARG A 249 9.93 -4.75 23.53
N GLY A 250 9.14 -3.73 23.88
CA GLY A 250 8.44 -3.64 25.17
C GLY A 250 7.35 -4.69 25.34
N ASP A 251 6.69 -5.11 24.25
CA ASP A 251 5.74 -6.22 24.23
C ASP A 251 6.45 -7.58 24.29
N ARG A 252 7.40 -7.82 23.38
CA ARG A 252 8.20 -9.05 23.33
C ARG A 252 9.51 -8.88 22.56
N PRO A 253 10.59 -9.58 22.97
CA PRO A 253 11.83 -9.60 22.19
C PRO A 253 11.62 -10.28 20.83
N ALA A 254 12.46 -9.94 19.85
CA ALA A 254 12.45 -10.63 18.56
C ALA A 254 12.88 -12.10 18.72
N PRO A 255 12.34 -13.03 17.91
CA PRO A 255 12.71 -14.45 17.99
C PRO A 255 14.19 -14.65 17.68
N HIS A 256 14.97 -15.08 18.68
CA HIS A 256 16.38 -15.39 18.53
C HIS A 256 16.59 -16.91 18.40
N PRO A 257 17.41 -17.39 17.45
CA PRO A 257 17.61 -18.84 17.25
C PRO A 257 18.21 -19.57 18.45
N ALA A 258 18.86 -18.87 19.38
CA ALA A 258 19.39 -19.47 20.62
C ALA A 258 18.31 -19.79 21.68
N GLU A 259 17.08 -19.30 21.52
CA GLU A 259 15.95 -19.54 22.43
C GLU A 259 14.95 -20.57 21.89
N ALA A 260 15.23 -21.21 20.74
CA ALA A 260 14.48 -22.40 20.37
C ALA A 260 14.63 -23.41 21.51
N PRO A 261 13.54 -23.89 22.15
CA PRO A 261 13.64 -25.01 23.07
C PRO A 261 14.36 -26.10 22.29
N LEU A 262 15.50 -26.55 22.81
CA LEU A 262 16.19 -27.71 22.28
C LEU A 262 15.13 -28.81 22.22
N LEU A 263 14.57 -29.02 21.03
CA LEU A 263 13.75 -30.17 20.75
C LEU A 263 14.66 -31.33 21.14
N ALA A 264 14.26 -32.02 22.20
CA ALA A 264 14.99 -33.17 22.72
C ALA A 264 15.42 -34.01 21.52
N PRO A 265 16.70 -34.42 21.42
CA PRO A 265 17.18 -35.10 20.24
C PRO A 265 16.28 -36.29 19.98
N LEU A 266 15.64 -36.29 18.80
CA LEU A 266 14.94 -37.46 18.29
C LEU A 266 15.96 -38.61 18.35
N PRO A 267 15.61 -39.78 18.94
CA PRO A 267 16.53 -40.89 19.00
C PRO A 267 16.98 -41.22 17.58
N LEU A 268 18.29 -41.07 17.34
CA LEU A 268 18.95 -41.46 16.09
C LEU A 268 18.54 -42.90 15.80
N LYS A 269 17.73 -43.09 14.76
CA LYS A 269 17.44 -44.40 14.22
C LYS A 269 18.77 -45.00 13.80
N ALA A 270 19.13 -46.13 14.42
CA ALA A 270 20.37 -46.85 14.17
C ALA A 270 20.59 -47.07 12.67
N PRO A 271 21.85 -46.98 12.19
CA PRO A 271 22.15 -47.22 10.78
C PRO A 271 21.84 -48.68 10.42
N PRO A 272 21.31 -48.95 9.21
CA PRO A 272 21.18 -50.32 8.73
C PRO A 272 22.58 -50.95 8.54
N PRO A 273 22.71 -52.28 8.75
CA PRO A 273 23.99 -52.97 8.58
C PRO A 273 24.47 -52.91 7.12
N PRO A 274 25.78 -52.93 6.89
CA PRO A 274 26.35 -52.81 5.55
C PRO A 274 26.05 -54.08 4.73
N MET A 275 25.32 -53.93 3.63
CA MET A 275 25.31 -54.96 2.59
C MET A 275 26.54 -54.79 1.71
N SER A 276 27.31 -55.86 1.66
CA SER A 276 28.54 -56.02 0.89
C SER A 276 28.35 -55.66 -0.57
N ARG A 277 29.30 -54.87 -1.04
CA ARG A 277 29.51 -54.45 -2.42
C ARG A 277 30.16 -55.62 -3.17
N GLU A 278 29.41 -56.31 -4.01
CA GLU A 278 30.01 -57.14 -5.07
C GLU A 278 30.10 -56.31 -6.35
N LEU A 279 31.33 -56.18 -6.85
CA LEU A 279 31.66 -55.61 -8.13
C LEU A 279 31.09 -56.49 -9.25
N SER A 280 30.49 -55.86 -10.26
CA SER A 280 30.55 -56.35 -11.63
C SER A 280 30.61 -55.15 -12.56
N GLU A 281 31.66 -55.14 -13.37
CA GLU A 281 32.06 -54.13 -14.36
C GLU A 281 31.11 -54.07 -15.58
N PRO A 282 31.19 -53.01 -16.40
CA PRO A 282 30.17 -52.62 -17.37
C PRO A 282 30.38 -53.25 -18.76
N PRO A 283 29.37 -53.11 -19.64
CA PRO A 283 29.70 -52.81 -21.03
C PRO A 283 28.96 -51.61 -21.60
N GLU A 284 29.54 -51.15 -22.70
CA GLU A 284 29.40 -49.89 -23.40
C GLU A 284 28.06 -49.65 -24.14
N LEU A 285 27.81 -48.34 -24.35
CA LEU A 285 27.26 -47.69 -25.54
C LEU A 285 26.16 -48.40 -26.34
N SER A 286 24.98 -47.77 -26.42
CA SER A 286 24.34 -47.48 -27.71
C SER A 286 23.27 -46.39 -27.61
N ASP A 287 23.33 -45.52 -28.61
CA ASP A 287 22.40 -44.49 -29.07
C ASP A 287 20.91 -44.80 -28.88
N SER A 288 20.11 -43.75 -28.59
CA SER A 288 18.98 -43.35 -29.44
C SER A 288 18.28 -42.10 -28.90
N LEU A 289 18.19 -41.10 -29.77
CA LEU A 289 17.44 -39.86 -29.67
C LEU A 289 15.96 -40.09 -30.00
N GLU A 290 15.04 -39.50 -29.23
CA GLU A 290 13.66 -39.16 -29.65
C GLU A 290 13.14 -38.06 -28.70
N SER A 291 13.22 -36.77 -29.04
CA SER A 291 12.34 -35.99 -29.93
C SER A 291 10.85 -36.03 -29.54
N VAL A 292 10.39 -35.08 -28.71
CA VAL A 292 8.98 -34.62 -28.71
C VAL A 292 8.89 -33.11 -28.43
N ALA A 293 8.66 -32.39 -29.53
CA ALA A 293 7.78 -31.25 -29.78
C ALA A 293 7.35 -30.29 -28.65
N ALA A 294 7.64 -29.00 -28.90
CA ALA A 294 6.96 -27.83 -28.34
C ALA A 294 5.59 -27.58 -29.02
N PRO A 295 4.61 -26.98 -28.32
CA PRO A 295 3.47 -26.35 -28.98
C PRO A 295 3.61 -24.82 -29.05
N GLU A 296 3.31 -24.34 -30.26
CA GLU A 296 3.33 -22.97 -30.74
C GLU A 296 2.24 -22.08 -30.10
N SER A 297 2.54 -20.77 -30.02
CA SER A 297 1.58 -19.73 -29.66
C SER A 297 1.09 -19.02 -30.93
N PRO A 298 -0.22 -18.76 -31.11
CA PRO A 298 -0.71 -17.95 -32.22
C PRO A 298 -0.67 -16.45 -31.92
N SER A 299 -0.17 -15.70 -32.90
CA SER A 299 -0.18 -14.24 -33.00
C SER A 299 -1.50 -13.73 -33.60
N ILE A 300 -2.03 -12.59 -33.12
CA ILE A 300 -3.10 -11.83 -33.81
C ILE A 300 -2.80 -10.31 -33.82
N LEU A 301 -2.55 -9.83 -35.03
CA LEU A 301 -2.88 -8.58 -35.77
C LEU A 301 -3.40 -7.30 -35.06
N ALA A 302 -2.61 -6.21 -35.22
CA ALA A 302 -2.91 -4.85 -35.79
C ALA A 302 -4.39 -4.38 -35.95
N LEU A 303 -4.89 -3.24 -35.44
CA LEU A 303 -4.76 -1.77 -35.75
C LEU A 303 -6.21 -1.14 -35.66
N PRO A 304 -6.52 0.19 -35.80
CA PRO A 304 -5.73 1.43 -35.89
C PRO A 304 -6.20 2.63 -35.00
N ASP A 305 -5.48 3.75 -35.16
CA ASP A 305 -5.64 5.12 -34.66
C ASP A 305 -6.97 5.83 -34.95
N VAL A 306 -7.38 6.74 -34.04
CA VAL A 306 -8.21 7.92 -34.37
C VAL A 306 -7.76 9.15 -33.56
N ARG A 307 -7.32 10.19 -34.28
CA ARG A 307 -7.16 11.58 -33.85
C ARG A 307 -8.47 12.34 -34.05
N VAL A 308 -8.92 13.20 -33.11
CA VAL A 308 -9.62 14.47 -33.45
C VAL A 308 -9.46 15.52 -32.32
N LEU A 309 -8.77 16.60 -32.70
CA LEU A 309 -8.97 18.06 -32.52
C LEU A 309 -9.65 18.69 -31.29
N SER A 310 -8.98 19.78 -30.90
CA SER A 310 -9.27 20.77 -29.89
C SER A 310 -10.12 21.93 -30.43
N ALA A 311 -10.97 22.53 -29.59
CA ALA A 311 -11.54 23.85 -29.82
C ALA A 311 -11.54 24.69 -28.51
N ARG A 312 -11.07 25.93 -28.64
CA ARG A 312 -10.94 26.97 -27.62
C ARG A 312 -12.21 27.83 -27.56
N SER A 313 -12.57 28.36 -26.39
CA SER A 313 -13.21 29.69 -26.19
C SER A 313 -13.32 30.00 -24.67
N THR A 314 -12.49 30.90 -24.10
CA THR A 314 -12.68 32.35 -23.78
C THR A 314 -13.61 32.71 -22.61
N ALA A 315 -12.99 33.34 -21.58
CA ALA A 315 -13.43 34.36 -20.60
C ALA A 315 -14.75 34.13 -19.82
N GLU A 316 -14.99 34.57 -18.58
CA GLU A 316 -14.55 35.77 -17.84
C GLU A 316 -14.75 35.59 -16.31
N VAL A 317 -14.22 36.53 -15.54
CA VAL A 317 -13.89 36.51 -14.11
C VAL A 317 -15.00 37.11 -13.23
N VAL A 318 -15.35 36.50 -12.08
CA VAL A 318 -15.77 37.23 -10.85
C VAL A 318 -15.31 36.47 -9.59
N ARG A 319 -14.85 37.24 -8.59
CA ARG A 319 -14.11 36.86 -7.37
C ARG A 319 -15.03 36.62 -6.14
N GLY A 320 -14.49 35.88 -5.17
CA GLY A 320 -14.92 35.81 -3.76
C GLY A 320 -15.30 34.39 -3.36
N GLY A 321 -14.83 33.75 -2.29
CA GLY A 321 -14.07 34.12 -1.10
C GLY A 321 -14.46 33.10 -0.02
N GLY A 322 -13.50 32.58 0.75
CA GLY A 322 -13.77 31.80 1.98
C GLY A 322 -13.38 30.32 1.93
N VAL A 323 -12.18 30.01 2.46
CA VAL A 323 -11.69 28.64 2.74
C VAL A 323 -12.00 28.28 4.19
N PRO A 324 -12.59 27.11 4.49
CA PRO A 324 -12.61 26.58 5.85
C PRO A 324 -11.63 25.40 6.05
N ALA A 325 -10.64 25.67 6.92
CA ALA A 325 -10.36 24.91 8.15
C ALA A 325 -10.07 23.39 8.09
N ARG A 326 -8.86 22.98 7.65
CA ARG A 326 -8.19 21.75 8.16
C ARG A 326 -6.66 21.84 8.36
N SER A 327 -6.05 23.03 8.28
CA SER A 327 -4.59 23.22 8.40
C SER A 327 -4.08 23.60 9.81
N ARG A 328 -4.92 23.61 10.85
CA ARG A 328 -4.56 24.18 12.17
C ARG A 328 -3.72 23.28 13.09
N LEU A 329 -3.42 22.04 12.72
CA LEU A 329 -2.60 21.15 13.56
C LEU A 329 -1.09 21.33 13.30
N LEU A 330 -0.70 21.58 12.04
CA LEU A 330 0.70 21.76 11.64
C LEU A 330 1.27 23.12 12.11
N ASP A 331 0.43 24.17 12.15
CA ASP A 331 0.85 25.50 12.59
C ASP A 331 1.10 25.60 14.12
N ARG A 332 0.53 24.68 14.90
CA ARG A 332 0.68 24.64 16.37
C ARG A 332 2.00 24.02 16.83
N ILE A 333 2.54 23.07 16.07
CA ILE A 333 3.79 22.37 16.41
C ILE A 333 5.00 23.22 16.01
N LEU A 334 4.93 23.93 14.88
CA LEU A 334 6.01 24.82 14.42
C LEU A 334 6.15 26.10 15.28
N ARG A 335 5.05 26.65 15.84
CA ARG A 335 5.12 27.83 16.73
C ARG A 335 5.69 27.53 18.12
N ARG A 336 5.77 26.27 18.55
CA ARG A 336 6.33 25.91 19.87
C ARG A 336 7.87 25.89 19.87
N LYS A 337 8.51 25.85 18.69
CA LYS A 337 9.99 25.87 18.56
C LYS A 337 10.60 27.27 18.44
N ALA A 338 9.78 28.32 18.31
CA ALA A 338 10.24 29.72 18.18
C ALA A 338 10.18 30.54 19.50
N ARG A 339 9.92 29.91 20.66
CA ARG A 339 9.86 30.59 21.97
C ARG A 339 10.88 30.12 23.02
N ALA A 340 11.89 29.37 22.62
CA ALA A 340 12.98 28.97 23.51
C ALA A 340 14.34 29.42 22.95
N THR A 341 14.59 30.73 22.99
CA THR A 341 15.95 31.26 22.96
C THR A 341 16.10 32.20 24.17
N PRO A 342 16.98 31.92 25.13
CA PRO A 342 17.14 32.79 26.29
C PRO A 342 17.93 34.04 25.88
N ARG A 343 17.40 35.20 26.25
CA ARG A 343 18.09 36.49 26.23
C ARG A 343 19.20 36.49 27.27
N GLY A 344 20.47 36.40 26.85
CA GLY A 344 21.64 36.76 27.64
C GLY A 344 21.99 38.24 27.46
N ARG A 345 22.07 38.99 28.57
CA ARG A 345 22.35 40.43 28.63
C ARG A 345 23.84 40.75 28.47
N ARG A 346 24.10 41.79 27.66
CA ARG A 346 25.16 42.83 27.67
C ARG A 346 26.36 42.69 28.64
N GLY A 347 27.56 42.87 28.07
CA GLY A 347 28.72 43.52 28.68
C GLY A 347 29.59 44.18 27.62
N LYS A 348 29.72 45.52 27.66
CA LYS A 348 30.58 46.33 26.78
C LYS A 348 32.04 46.25 27.25
N ARG A 349 33.00 46.20 26.31
CA ARG A 349 34.10 47.18 26.19
C ARG A 349 34.95 46.92 24.92
N PRO A 350 35.48 47.98 24.28
CA PRO A 350 36.31 47.88 23.07
C PRO A 350 37.81 47.93 23.44
N VAL A 351 38.64 47.12 22.79
CA VAL A 351 40.10 47.35 22.74
C VAL A 351 40.63 46.88 21.38
N SER A 352 41.55 47.69 20.88
CA SER A 352 42.30 47.74 19.63
C SER A 352 43.07 46.49 19.18
N TRP A 353 43.32 46.48 17.86
CA TRP A 353 44.39 45.80 17.07
C TRP A 353 45.76 45.72 17.78
N PRO A 354 46.65 44.77 17.41
CA PRO A 354 47.29 44.65 16.09
C PRO A 354 46.92 43.42 15.26
#